data_AF-B0NU64-F1
#
_entry.id   AF-B0NU64-F1
#
_cell.length_a   1.000
_cell.length_b   1.000
_cell.length_c   1.000
_cell.angle_alpha   90.00
_cell.angle_beta   90.00
_cell.angle_gamma   90.00
#
_symmetry.space_group_name_H-M   'P 1'
#
loop_
_entity.id
_entity.type
_entity.pdbx_description
1 polymer ?
#
loop_
_entity_poly.entity_id
_entity_poly.type
_entity_poly.pdbx_seq_one_letter_code
_entity_poly.pdbx_strand_id
1 'polypeptide(L)'
;MSTIELTEQELTIRKQLIKVASEGKTLYYSDLVKEEDATLVYSLGTILEKITRYDIENKQPILASIVVLKSTGLPSEGFFELCDTLVIDVRLSDLQKECFEYWNRHNI
;
A
#
# COMPACT_ATOMS: atom_id res chain seq x y z
N MET A 1 -21.51 -0.30 -9.81
CA MET A 1 -20.15 -0.15 -9.26
C MET A 1 -20.22 -0.73 -7.86
N SER A 2 -19.54 -1.83 -7.61
CA SER A 2 -19.48 -2.43 -6.27
C SER A 2 -18.49 -1.62 -5.46
N THR A 3 -18.92 -1.02 -4.35
CA THR A 3 -18.02 -0.32 -3.43
C THR A 3 -17.06 -1.34 -2.83
N ILE A 4 -15.75 -1.13 -2.97
CA ILE A 4 -14.78 -2.00 -2.30
C ILE A 4 -14.87 -1.73 -0.80
N GLU A 5 -15.26 -2.75 -0.03
CA GLU A 5 -15.29 -2.70 1.42
C GLU A 5 -14.07 -3.42 1.99
N LEU A 6 -13.30 -2.70 2.80
CA LEU A 6 -12.15 -3.26 3.50
C LEU A 6 -12.58 -3.96 4.79
N THR A 7 -12.03 -5.15 5.06
CA THR A 7 -12.19 -5.86 6.33
C THR A 7 -11.45 -5.14 7.47
N GLU A 8 -11.71 -5.50 8.72
CA GLU A 8 -11.01 -4.92 9.88
C GLU A 8 -9.48 -5.10 9.79
N GLN A 9 -9.02 -6.24 9.26
CA GLN A 9 -7.61 -6.52 9.05
C GLN A 9 -7.01 -5.61 7.97
N GLU A 10 -7.68 -5.47 6.84
CA GLU A 10 -7.26 -4.60 5.74
C GLU A 10 -7.25 -3.12 6.17
N LEU A 11 -8.25 -2.70 6.96
CA LEU A 11 -8.30 -1.36 7.55
C LEU A 11 -7.16 -1.12 8.54
N THR A 12 -6.79 -2.12 9.33
CA THR A 12 -5.67 -2.02 10.27
C THR A 12 -4.34 -1.84 9.54
N ILE A 13 -4.09 -2.65 8.51
CA ILE A 13 -2.91 -2.51 7.65
C ILE A 13 -2.92 -1.15 6.95
N ARG A 14 -4.05 -0.73 6.39
CA ARG A 14 -4.19 0.58 5.74
C ARG A 14 -3.90 1.74 6.69
N LYS A 15 -4.39 1.70 7.93
CA LYS A 15 -4.07 2.71 8.96
C LYS A 15 -2.58 2.77 9.27
N GLN A 16 -1.92 1.62 9.35
CA GLN A 16 -0.46 1.56 9.54
C GLN A 16 0.28 2.20 8.36
N LEU A 17 -0.15 1.91 7.13
CA LEU A 17 0.41 2.53 5.92
C LEU A 17 0.21 4.05 5.90
N ILE A 18 -0.99 4.54 6.22
CA ILE A 18 -1.28 5.98 6.30
C ILE A 18 -0.35 6.67 7.30
N LYS A 19 -0.19 6.09 8.50
CA LYS A 19 0.71 6.62 9.52
C LYS A 19 2.14 6.74 8.98
N VAL A 20 2.66 5.67 8.41
CA VAL A 20 4.03 5.63 7.87
C VAL A 20 4.20 6.59 6.68
N ALA A 21 3.22 6.67 5.79
CA ALA A 21 3.19 7.62 4.68
C ALA A 21 3.20 9.07 5.16
N SER A 22 2.43 9.39 6.21
CA SER A 22 2.38 10.75 6.76
C SER A 22 3.70 11.19 7.41
N GLU A 23 4.52 10.23 7.87
CA GLU A 23 5.87 10.46 8.36
C GLU A 23 6.91 10.55 7.22
N GLY A 24 6.49 10.38 5.96
CA GLY A 24 7.36 10.41 4.78
C GLY A 24 8.30 9.21 4.69
N LYS A 25 7.91 8.06 5.26
CA LYS A 25 8.73 6.85 5.33
C LYS A 25 8.12 5.73 4.49
N THR A 26 8.97 4.80 4.06
CA THR A 26 8.56 3.52 3.49
C THR A 26 8.42 2.46 4.57
N LEU A 27 7.66 1.40 4.29
CA LEU A 27 7.47 0.27 5.19
C LEU A 27 8.00 -1.02 4.55
N TYR A 28 8.67 -1.87 5.30
CA TYR A 28 9.07 -3.17 4.74
C TYR A 28 7.92 -4.17 4.79
N TYR A 29 7.82 -5.04 3.78
CA TYR A 29 6.88 -6.18 3.81
C TYR A 29 7.02 -7.02 5.09
N SER A 30 8.26 -7.17 5.59
CA SER A 30 8.55 -7.86 6.85
C SER A 30 7.96 -7.17 8.08
N ASP A 31 7.76 -5.86 8.05
CA ASP A 31 7.25 -5.10 9.20
C ASP A 31 5.71 -5.08 9.24
N LEU A 32 5.07 -5.46 8.13
CA LEU A 32 3.62 -5.65 8.04
C LEU A 32 3.19 -7.00 8.61
N VAL A 33 4.08 -8.00 8.63
CA VAL A 33 3.77 -9.33 9.13
C VAL A 33 4.48 -9.54 10.46
N LYS A 34 3.73 -9.72 11.54
CA LYS A 34 4.32 -10.25 12.78
C LYS A 34 4.69 -11.71 12.52
N GLU A 35 5.89 -12.12 12.96
CA GLU A 35 6.50 -13.43 12.66
C GLU A 35 5.60 -14.64 12.97
N GLU A 36 4.55 -14.47 13.77
CA GLU A 36 3.62 -15.52 14.20
C GLU A 36 2.46 -15.79 13.21
N ASP A 37 2.27 -14.96 12.19
CA ASP A 37 1.06 -15.00 11.34
C ASP A 37 1.36 -15.40 9.88
N ALA A 38 1.72 -16.68 9.69
CA ALA A 38 2.08 -17.24 8.38
C ALA A 38 0.96 -17.10 7.33
N THR A 39 -0.30 -17.11 7.76
CA THR A 39 -1.48 -16.88 6.91
C THR A 39 -1.48 -15.47 6.34
N LEU A 40 -1.02 -14.49 7.13
CA LEU A 40 -0.95 -13.09 6.75
C LEU A 40 0.16 -12.85 5.72
N VAL A 41 1.28 -13.57 5.78
CA VAL A 41 2.34 -13.55 4.74
C VAL A 41 1.76 -13.89 3.36
N TYR A 42 1.01 -14.99 3.28
CA TYR A 42 0.43 -15.47 2.01
C TYR A 42 -0.67 -14.52 1.50
N SER A 43 -1.40 -13.91 2.41
CA SER A 43 -2.55 -13.06 2.10
C SER A 43 -2.17 -11.59 1.85
N LEU A 44 -0.94 -11.18 2.20
CA LEU A 44 -0.51 -9.78 2.16
C LEU A 44 -0.59 -9.18 0.76
N GLY A 45 -0.24 -9.96 -0.27
CA GLY A 45 -0.38 -9.53 -1.67
C GLY A 45 -1.84 -9.19 -2.01
N THR A 46 -2.77 -10.09 -1.69
CA THR A 46 -4.21 -9.89 -1.91
C THR A 46 -4.76 -8.71 -1.10
N ILE A 47 -4.31 -8.54 0.14
CA ILE A 47 -4.71 -7.41 0.99
C ILE A 47 -4.24 -6.08 0.37
N LEU A 48 -2.97 -5.98 -0.05
CA LEU A 48 -2.42 -4.78 -0.67
C LEU A 48 -3.07 -4.48 -2.03
N GLU A 49 -3.41 -5.51 -2.80
CA GLU A 49 -4.20 -5.34 -4.02
C GLU A 49 -5.55 -4.72 -3.72
N LYS A 50 -6.28 -5.25 -2.73
CA LYS A 50 -7.60 -4.74 -2.38
C LYS A 50 -7.54 -3.32 -1.82
N ILE A 51 -6.53 -3.00 -1.02
CA ILE A 51 -6.26 -1.64 -0.55
C ILE A 51 -5.97 -0.71 -1.74
N THR A 52 -5.17 -1.14 -2.71
CA THR A 52 -4.86 -0.33 -3.90
C THR A 52 -6.12 0.02 -4.68
N ARG A 53 -6.98 -0.97 -4.93
CA ARG A 53 -8.26 -0.75 -5.61
C ARG A 53 -9.18 0.17 -4.80
N TYR A 54 -9.21 0.01 -3.48
CA TYR A 54 -9.94 0.91 -2.57
C TYR A 54 -9.42 2.36 -2.67
N ASP A 55 -8.11 2.57 -2.61
CA ASP A 55 -7.51 3.90 -2.68
C ASP A 55 -7.87 4.57 -4.04
N ILE A 56 -7.81 3.83 -5.15
CA ILE A 56 -8.21 4.31 -6.48
C ILE A 56 -9.70 4.71 -6.52
N GLU A 57 -10.60 3.86 -6.00
CA GLU A 57 -12.03 4.17 -5.95
C GLU A 57 -12.33 5.43 -5.12
N ASN A 58 -11.55 5.65 -4.06
CA ASN A 58 -11.69 6.81 -3.17
C ASN A 58 -10.87 8.03 -3.63
N LYS A 59 -10.23 7.97 -4.81
CA LYS A 59 -9.36 9.03 -5.35
C LYS A 59 -8.24 9.43 -4.37
N GLN A 60 -7.67 8.43 -3.71
CA GLN A 60 -6.57 8.56 -2.77
C GLN A 60 -5.28 7.99 -3.38
N PRO A 61 -4.11 8.47 -2.93
CA PRO A 61 -2.83 7.93 -3.40
C PRO A 61 -2.63 6.48 -2.98
N ILE A 62 -1.97 5.71 -3.85
CA ILE A 62 -1.81 4.26 -3.70
C ILE A 62 -0.82 3.93 -2.58
N LEU A 63 -1.34 3.60 -1.40
CA LEU A 63 -0.54 3.33 -0.22
C LEU A 63 0.40 2.13 -0.41
N ALA A 64 0.03 1.15 -1.24
CA ALA A 64 0.89 0.00 -1.53
C ALA A 64 2.24 0.38 -2.15
N SER A 65 2.37 1.57 -2.77
CA SER A 65 3.62 2.05 -3.36
C SER A 65 4.75 2.32 -2.36
N ILE A 66 4.42 2.52 -1.07
CA ILE A 66 5.40 2.77 -0.01
C ILE A 66 5.88 1.47 0.65
N VAL A 67 5.29 0.32 0.30
CA VAL A 67 5.65 -0.99 0.82
C VAL A 67 6.76 -1.56 -0.04
N VAL A 68 7.93 -1.79 0.56
CA VAL A 68 9.15 -2.13 -0.17
C VAL A 68 9.83 -3.38 0.40
N LEU A 69 10.56 -4.08 -0.46
CA LEU A 69 11.42 -5.18 -0.07
C LEU A 69 12.69 -4.63 0.58
N LYS A 70 13.11 -5.24 1.70
CA LYS A 70 14.32 -4.82 2.43
C LYS A 70 15.61 -4.96 1.61
N SER A 71 15.64 -5.89 0.66
CA SER A 71 16.81 -6.16 -0.18
C SER A 71 17.03 -5.13 -1.29
N THR A 72 15.94 -4.59 -1.86
CA THR A 72 16.00 -3.73 -3.05
C THR A 72 15.54 -2.29 -2.79
N GLY A 73 14.77 -2.04 -1.73
CA GLY A 73 14.10 -0.76 -1.51
C GLY A 73 12.97 -0.48 -2.50
N LEU A 74 12.54 -1.48 -3.26
CA LEU A 74 11.46 -1.39 -4.25
C LEU A 74 10.25 -2.24 -3.82
N PRO A 75 9.03 -1.91 -4.26
CA PRO A 75 7.88 -2.80 -4.14
C PRO A 75 8.14 -4.19 -4.76
N SER A 76 7.32 -5.17 -4.38
CA SER A 76 7.42 -6.51 -4.95
C SER A 76 6.95 -6.54 -6.42
N GLU A 77 7.32 -7.60 -7.14
CA GLU A 77 6.87 -7.84 -8.52
C GLU A 77 5.35 -7.76 -8.65
N GLY A 78 4.62 -8.35 -7.71
CA GLY A 78 3.15 -8.31 -7.69
C GLY A 78 2.55 -6.90 -7.60
N PHE A 79 3.28 -5.91 -7.05
CA PHE A 79 2.84 -4.51 -7.11
C PHE A 79 2.94 -3.96 -8.54
N PHE A 80 4.05 -4.24 -9.24
CA PHE A 80 4.24 -3.78 -10.62
C PHE A 80 3.26 -4.46 -11.58
N GLU A 81 3.03 -5.76 -11.43
CA GLU A 81 2.00 -6.50 -12.20
C GLU A 81 0.60 -5.91 -11.98
N LEU A 82 0.28 -5.50 -10.74
CA LEU A 82 -0.98 -4.84 -10.44
C LEU A 82 -1.07 -3.46 -11.10
N CYS A 83 0.00 -2.67 -11.08
CA CYS A 83 0.04 -1.38 -11.79
C CYS A 83 -0.19 -1.55 -13.29
N ASP A 84 0.44 -2.54 -13.92
CA ASP A 84 0.25 -2.86 -15.33
C ASP A 84 -1.21 -3.27 -15.62
N THR A 85 -1.77 -4.12 -14.76
CA THR A 85 -3.18 -4.58 -14.87
C THR A 85 -4.17 -3.42 -14.75
N LEU A 86 -3.86 -2.44 -13.89
CA LEU A 86 -4.69 -1.26 -13.66
C LEU A 86 -4.36 -0.09 -14.60
N VAL A 87 -3.43 -0.27 -15.54
CA VAL A 87 -2.98 0.75 -16.51
C VAL A 87 -2.47 2.02 -15.81
N ILE A 88 -1.70 1.83 -14.75
CA ILE A 88 -1.09 2.91 -13.97
C ILE A 88 0.28 3.23 -14.56
N ASP A 89 0.31 4.15 -15.52
CA ASP A 89 1.54 4.63 -16.17
C ASP A 89 2.14 5.83 -15.41
N VAL A 90 2.57 5.58 -14.17
CA VAL A 90 3.17 6.60 -13.30
C VAL A 90 4.44 6.04 -12.69
N ARG A 91 5.48 6.88 -12.59
CA ARG A 91 6.74 6.46 -11.96
C ARG A 91 6.50 6.18 -10.49
N LEU A 92 7.12 5.11 -9.98
CA LEU A 92 7.07 4.76 -8.56
C LEU A 92 7.45 5.95 -7.65
N SER A 93 8.45 6.74 -8.04
CA SER A 93 8.87 7.95 -7.30
C SER A 93 7.74 8.97 -7.15
N ASP A 94 6.92 9.12 -8.19
CA ASP A 94 5.82 10.07 -8.21
C ASP A 94 4.67 9.55 -7.34
N LEU A 95 4.35 8.24 -7.42
CA LEU A 95 3.37 7.59 -6.54
C LEU A 95 3.75 7.73 -5.06
N GLN A 96 5.01 7.44 -4.71
CA GLN A 96 5.49 7.55 -3.34
C GLN A 96 5.45 8.99 -2.84
N LYS A 97 5.92 9.93 -3.67
CA LYS A 97 5.88 11.36 -3.34
C LYS A 97 4.44 11.84 -3.11
N GLU A 98 3.51 11.46 -3.99
CA GLU A 98 2.09 11.80 -3.85
C GLU A 98 1.50 11.23 -2.55
N CYS A 99 1.81 9.97 -2.22
CA CYS A 99 1.42 9.37 -0.94
C CYS A 99 1.92 10.18 0.26
N PHE A 100 3.22 10.49 0.28
CA PHE A 100 3.81 11.23 1.40
C PHE A 100 3.21 12.62 1.54
N GLU A 101 3.09 13.38 0.45
CA GLU A 101 2.54 14.72 0.49
C GLU A 101 1.05 14.73 0.89
N TYR A 102 0.26 13.81 0.35
CA TYR A 102 -1.17 13.73 0.65
C TYR A 102 -1.38 13.37 2.11
N TRP A 103 -0.80 12.26 2.59
CA TRP A 103 -1.06 11.79 3.94
C TRP A 103 -0.38 12.64 5.01
N ASN A 104 0.71 13.34 4.70
CA ASN A 104 1.27 14.35 5.59
C ASN A 104 0.30 15.52 5.82
N ARG A 105 -0.38 15.99 4.77
CA ARG A 105 -1.38 17.08 4.86
C ARG A 105 -2.69 16.67 5.56
N HIS A 106 -3.02 15.38 5.57
CA HIS A 106 -4.25 14.86 6.15
C HIS A 106 -4.07 14.22 7.54
N ASN A 107 -2.86 14.27 8.11
CA ASN A 107 -2.58 13.80 9.48
C ASN A 107 -2.60 14.94 10.52
N ILE A 108 -3.51 15.91 10.34
CA ILE A 108 -3.76 17.04 11.25
C ILE A 108 -5.02 16.76 12.06
#